data_AF-A0A9P9AB40-F1
#
_entry.id   AF-A0A9P9AB40-F1
#
_cell.length_a   1.000
_cell.length_b   1.000
_cell.length_c   1.000
_cell.angle_alpha   90.00
_cell.angle_beta   90.00
_cell.angle_gamma   90.00
#
_symmetry.space_group_name_H-M   'P 1'
#
loop_
_entity.id
_entity.type
_entity.pdbx_description
1 polymer ?
#
loop_
_entity_poly.entity_id
_entity_poly.type
_entity_poly.pdbx_seq_one_letter_code
_entity_poly.pdbx_strand_id
1 'polypeptide(L)'
;MAQVDTELLTEHLGYAPVSLLDSIINVVNSLADRTLDRVEQGLSGASAKTLGFEKALRKKKQLQQRNGTAGDEAERSPEEAAEFEVADGVHKLETLLCNAIDKNFDLFELYVMDNILCVQPTARPWIRLQHYTRGLDFDAAAAAEEGQASGQPHNAGPTAESVNAVRRNLQGSRRLNAMLRAEQAKNEALLAKLRAILGTGLAPPGAGSSVKTEEGAGTTSPFGFLAARGDLTDADARTPLTTTAAFTLSQLQAMRSLSTSLRHILPDLGPSDEPEASGEGARRGWRRERVDYVEGQTRRHLENVRGLELGEAGEVRDGEWQGEGRKFAIEEVEGLERVALVVGGQKAGGTSQEEGES
;
A
#
# COMPACT_ATOMS: atom_id res chain seq x y z
N MET A 1 17.46 -0.05 -29.57
CA MET A 1 18.87 -0.33 -29.22
C MET A 1 19.14 -0.16 -27.71
N ALA A 2 18.61 0.91 -27.08
CA ALA A 2 18.73 1.18 -25.63
C ALA A 2 17.96 0.20 -24.70
N GLN A 3 16.85 -0.42 -25.14
CA GLN A 3 16.03 -1.32 -24.30
C GLN A 3 16.81 -2.54 -23.76
N VAL A 4 17.65 -3.17 -24.58
CA VAL A 4 18.38 -4.37 -24.17
C VAL A 4 19.51 -4.04 -23.18
N ASP A 5 20.04 -2.82 -23.22
CA ASP A 5 21.03 -2.38 -22.22
C ASP A 5 20.36 -2.26 -20.85
N THR A 6 19.13 -1.75 -20.82
CA THR A 6 18.34 -1.73 -19.59
C THR A 6 17.96 -3.13 -19.10
N GLU A 7 17.69 -4.10 -19.98
CA GLU A 7 17.42 -5.49 -19.59
C GLU A 7 18.65 -6.14 -18.93
N LEU A 8 19.82 -6.01 -19.55
CA LEU A 8 21.05 -6.56 -19.01
C LEU A 8 21.44 -5.91 -17.67
N LEU A 9 21.26 -4.60 -17.56
CA LEU A 9 21.50 -3.86 -16.31
C LEU A 9 20.46 -4.17 -15.25
N THR A 10 19.17 -4.30 -15.61
CA THR A 10 18.11 -4.65 -14.65
C THR A 10 18.32 -6.04 -14.08
N GLU A 11 18.79 -6.97 -14.90
CA GLU A 11 19.11 -8.32 -14.48
C GLU A 11 20.36 -8.36 -13.59
N HIS A 12 21.40 -7.60 -13.93
CA HIS A 12 22.61 -7.52 -13.11
C HIS A 12 22.34 -6.90 -11.74
N LEU A 13 21.61 -5.78 -11.71
CA LEU A 13 21.34 -5.01 -10.50
C LEU A 13 20.19 -5.62 -9.68
N GLY A 14 19.31 -6.40 -10.30
CA GLY A 14 18.09 -6.94 -9.70
C GLY A 14 16.96 -5.91 -9.54
N TYR A 15 17.15 -4.71 -10.08
CA TYR A 15 16.20 -3.60 -10.13
C TYR A 15 16.48 -2.73 -11.36
N ALA A 16 15.49 -1.97 -11.81
CA ALA A 16 15.68 -1.07 -12.94
C ALA A 16 16.58 0.12 -12.57
N PRO A 17 17.57 0.50 -13.39
CA PRO A 17 18.40 1.69 -13.18
C PRO A 17 17.59 2.95 -12.84
N VAL A 18 16.47 3.17 -13.54
CA VAL A 18 15.55 4.30 -13.30
C VAL A 18 14.99 4.28 -11.87
N SER A 19 14.67 3.10 -11.33
CA SER A 19 14.18 2.97 -9.95
C SER A 19 15.19 3.42 -8.89
N LEU A 20 16.49 3.28 -9.15
CA LEU A 20 17.52 3.80 -8.24
C LEU A 20 17.53 5.32 -8.26
N LEU A 21 17.41 5.93 -9.44
CA LEU A 21 17.36 7.38 -9.62
C LEU A 21 16.10 7.96 -8.96
N ASP A 22 14.94 7.36 -9.18
CA ASP A 22 13.69 7.71 -8.51
C ASP A 22 13.82 7.67 -6.99
N SER A 23 14.45 6.61 -6.46
CA SER A 23 14.68 6.50 -5.01
C SER A 23 15.61 7.59 -4.49
N ILE A 24 16.65 7.96 -5.24
CA ILE A 24 17.57 9.03 -4.86
C ILE A 24 16.83 10.37 -4.85
N ILE A 25 16.07 10.68 -5.90
CA ILE A 25 15.29 11.92 -6.01
C ILE A 25 14.27 12.02 -4.87
N ASN A 26 13.54 10.94 -4.58
CA ASN A 26 12.60 10.89 -3.47
C ASN A 26 13.28 11.13 -2.11
N VAL A 27 14.45 10.54 -1.89
CA VAL A 27 15.21 10.76 -0.65
C VAL A 27 15.68 12.21 -0.56
N VAL A 28 16.19 12.79 -1.65
CA VAL A 28 16.66 14.18 -1.69
C VAL A 28 15.51 15.16 -1.45
N ASN A 29 14.35 14.96 -2.06
CA ASN A 29 13.17 15.79 -1.82
C ASN A 29 12.73 15.70 -0.35
N SER A 30 12.64 14.47 0.19
CA SER A 30 12.29 14.29 1.60
C SER A 30 13.33 14.88 2.57
N LEU A 31 14.60 14.96 2.16
CA LEU A 31 15.66 15.59 2.94
C LEU A 31 15.56 17.10 2.86
N ALA A 32 15.29 17.66 1.67
CA ALA A 32 15.07 19.09 1.46
C ALA A 32 13.93 19.59 2.36
N ASP A 33 12.77 18.93 2.32
CA ASP A 33 11.61 19.25 3.16
C ASP A 33 11.99 19.26 4.65
N ARG A 34 12.63 18.19 5.13
CA ARG A 34 13.08 18.09 6.53
C ARG A 34 14.10 19.16 6.92
N THR A 35 14.96 19.57 5.99
CA THR A 35 15.92 20.65 6.28
C THR A 35 15.24 22.00 6.31
N LEU A 36 14.25 22.24 5.46
CA LEU A 36 13.43 23.45 5.48
C LEU A 36 12.64 23.55 6.78
N ASP A 37 12.00 22.46 7.21
CA ASP A 37 11.30 22.40 8.52
C ASP A 37 12.24 22.74 9.68
N ARG A 38 13.48 22.23 9.65
CA ARG A 38 14.49 22.52 10.68
C ARG A 38 14.97 23.96 10.63
N VAL A 39 15.09 24.54 9.44
CA VAL A 39 15.43 25.96 9.26
C VAL A 39 14.31 26.83 9.79
N GLU A 40 13.04 26.50 9.51
CA GLU A 40 11.88 27.21 10.04
C GLU A 40 11.80 27.11 11.57
N GLN A 41 11.96 25.91 12.13
CA GLN A 41 12.02 25.70 13.59
C GLN A 41 13.20 26.42 14.24
N GLY A 42 14.35 26.47 13.57
CA GLY A 42 15.53 27.18 14.03
C GLY A 42 15.37 28.71 14.00
N LEU A 43 14.70 29.24 12.97
CA LEU A 43 14.45 30.66 12.80
C LEU A 43 13.32 31.17 13.71
N SER A 44 12.26 30.38 13.90
CA SER A 44 11.18 30.68 14.85
C SER A 44 11.64 30.62 16.31
N GLY A 45 12.59 29.74 16.64
CA GLY A 45 13.21 29.68 17.97
C GLY A 45 14.19 30.82 18.27
N ALA A 46 14.63 31.58 17.26
CA ALA A 46 15.56 32.69 17.44
C ALA A 46 14.83 34.01 17.72
N SER A 47 15.31 34.77 18.70
CA SER A 47 14.67 36.05 19.07
C SER A 47 14.83 37.09 17.95
N ALA A 48 13.80 37.92 17.72
CA ALA A 48 13.77 38.95 16.69
C ALA A 48 14.95 39.96 16.76
N LYS A 49 15.54 40.13 17.96
CA LYS A 49 16.77 40.91 18.20
C LYS A 49 18.00 40.29 17.58
N THR A 50 18.12 38.96 17.65
CA THR A 50 19.25 38.19 17.11
C THR A 50 19.20 38.13 15.59
N LEU A 51 17.99 38.05 15.03
CA LEU A 51 17.73 38.09 13.58
C LEU A 51 17.90 39.48 12.96
N GLY A 52 17.99 40.54 13.78
CA GLY A 52 18.22 41.90 13.31
C GLY A 52 16.98 42.63 12.79
N PHE A 53 15.77 42.08 13.01
CA PHE A 53 14.50 42.68 12.59
C PHE A 53 14.28 44.08 13.16
N GLU A 54 14.81 44.40 14.36
CA GLU A 54 14.71 45.75 14.94
C GLU A 54 15.38 46.84 14.07
N LYS A 55 16.50 46.51 13.41
CA LYS A 55 17.20 47.45 12.52
C LYS A 55 16.45 47.61 11.20
N ALA A 56 15.86 46.53 10.69
CA ALA A 56 15.04 46.53 9.49
C ALA A 56 13.74 47.32 9.69
N LEU A 57 13.05 47.12 10.82
CA LEU A 57 11.81 47.82 11.18
C LEU A 57 12.05 49.33 11.36
N ARG A 58 13.17 49.72 12.02
CA ARG A 58 13.59 51.13 12.13
C ARG A 58 13.85 51.78 10.77
N LYS A 59 14.51 51.07 9.85
CA LYS A 59 14.77 51.55 8.49
C LYS A 59 13.47 51.69 7.68
N LYS A 60 12.54 50.74 7.83
CA LYS A 60 11.22 50.76 7.18
C LYS A 60 10.38 51.94 7.67
N LYS A 61 10.40 52.21 8.98
CA LYS A 61 9.72 53.37 9.60
C LYS A 61 10.29 54.71 9.12
N GLN A 62 11.61 54.83 8.95
CA GLN A 62 12.23 56.03 8.35
C GLN A 62 11.86 56.23 6.88
N LEU A 63 11.73 55.15 6.10
CA LEU A 63 11.34 55.21 4.69
C LEU A 63 9.85 55.59 4.51
N GLN A 64 8.96 55.05 5.35
CA GLN A 64 7.54 55.41 5.36
C GLN A 64 7.31 56.88 5.75
N GLN A 65 8.07 57.39 6.73
CA GLN A 65 8.04 58.82 7.08
C GLN A 65 8.52 59.74 5.94
N ARG A 66 9.40 59.24 5.08
CA ARG A 66 9.89 59.98 3.89
C ARG A 66 8.92 59.96 2.71
N ASN A 67 8.16 58.88 2.53
CA ASN A 67 7.30 58.69 1.36
C ASN A 67 5.82 59.05 1.61
N GLY A 68 5.43 59.48 2.81
CA GLY A 68 4.10 60.04 3.09
C GLY A 68 2.93 59.07 2.96
N THR A 69 3.18 57.78 2.74
CA THR A 69 2.17 56.73 2.69
C THR A 69 2.01 56.12 4.09
N ALA A 70 1.10 56.69 4.88
CA ALA A 70 0.59 56.05 6.10
C ALA A 70 -0.36 54.93 5.68
N GLY A 71 0.20 53.75 5.38
CA GLY A 71 -0.57 52.55 5.11
C GLY A 71 -1.03 51.91 6.41
N ASP A 72 -2.33 51.65 6.49
CA ASP A 72 -3.12 51.08 7.59
C ASP A 72 -2.82 49.58 7.82
N GLU A 73 -1.55 49.18 7.78
CA GLU A 73 -1.15 47.83 8.21
C GLU A 73 -1.13 47.82 9.73
N ALA A 74 -2.26 47.38 10.31
CA ALA A 74 -2.46 47.13 11.73
C ALA A 74 -1.16 46.65 12.39
N GLU A 75 -0.78 47.31 13.48
CA GLU A 75 0.42 47.06 14.28
C GLU A 75 0.45 45.60 14.77
N ARG A 76 0.86 44.66 13.90
CA ARG A 76 1.24 43.31 14.32
C ARG A 76 2.36 43.46 15.33
N SER A 77 2.36 42.61 16.37
CA SER A 77 3.48 42.57 17.29
C SER A 77 4.78 42.42 16.48
N PRO A 78 5.89 43.10 16.85
CA PRO A 78 7.16 42.97 16.11
C PRO A 78 7.64 41.52 16.01
N GLU A 79 7.17 40.65 16.91
CA GLU A 79 7.41 39.20 16.90
C GLU A 79 6.58 38.50 15.82
N GLU A 80 5.27 38.76 15.75
CA GLU A 80 4.36 38.22 14.72
C GLU A 80 4.75 38.66 13.30
N ALA A 81 5.25 39.90 13.16
CA ALA A 81 5.77 40.39 11.89
C ALA A 81 7.05 39.67 11.45
N ALA A 82 7.92 39.31 12.41
CA ALA A 82 9.13 38.55 12.15
C ALA A 82 8.81 37.10 11.78
N GLU A 83 7.86 36.46 12.48
CA GLU A 83 7.40 35.11 12.16
C GLU A 83 6.80 35.03 10.75
N PHE A 84 5.98 36.01 10.36
CA PHE A 84 5.40 36.07 9.01
C PHE A 84 6.47 36.28 7.93
N GLU A 85 7.45 37.17 8.17
CA GLU A 85 8.55 37.40 7.22
C GLU A 85 9.48 36.18 7.10
N VAL A 86 9.71 35.45 8.20
CA VAL A 86 10.44 34.18 8.20
C VAL A 86 9.68 33.13 7.40
N ALA A 87 8.37 32.96 7.63
CA ALA A 87 7.56 31.99 6.89
C ALA A 87 7.53 32.27 5.38
N ASP A 88 7.33 33.54 4.98
CA ASP A 88 7.37 33.94 3.57
C ASP A 88 8.77 33.75 2.96
N GLY A 89 9.83 34.00 3.72
CA GLY A 89 11.21 33.75 3.32
C GLY A 89 11.51 32.25 3.13
N VAL A 90 11.07 31.40 4.05
CA VAL A 90 11.21 29.93 3.98
C VAL A 90 10.44 29.38 2.79
N HIS A 91 9.21 29.85 2.54
CA HIS A 91 8.43 29.40 1.40
C HIS A 91 9.05 29.79 0.04
N LYS A 92 9.66 30.99 -0.05
CA LYS A 92 10.45 31.38 -1.23
C LYS A 92 11.69 30.51 -1.40
N LEU A 93 12.39 30.20 -0.31
CA LEU A 93 13.56 29.33 -0.31
C LEU A 93 13.17 27.92 -0.77
N GLU A 94 12.07 27.36 -0.26
CA GLU A 94 11.50 26.09 -0.67
C GLU A 94 11.26 26.05 -2.17
N THR A 95 10.54 27.04 -2.70
CA THR A 95 10.24 27.11 -4.14
C THR A 95 11.51 27.14 -5.00
N LEU A 96 12.53 27.91 -4.58
CA LEU A 96 13.81 27.98 -5.29
C LEU A 96 14.60 26.67 -5.18
N LEU A 97 14.59 26.05 -4.00
CA LEU A 97 15.29 24.80 -3.75
C LEU A 97 14.69 23.66 -4.56
N CYS A 98 13.36 23.52 -4.58
CA CYS A 98 12.68 22.50 -5.38
C CYS A 98 13.02 22.66 -6.88
N ASN A 99 12.93 23.88 -7.42
CA ASN A 99 13.29 24.14 -8.82
C ASN A 99 14.77 23.82 -9.13
N ALA A 100 15.67 24.13 -8.20
CA ALA A 100 17.09 23.84 -8.35
C ALA A 100 17.39 22.34 -8.24
N ILE A 101 16.70 21.62 -7.36
CA ILE A 101 16.81 20.17 -7.21
C ILE A 101 16.29 19.52 -8.49
N ASP A 102 15.08 19.83 -8.95
CA ASP A 102 14.49 19.24 -10.16
C ASP A 102 15.46 19.36 -11.36
N LYS A 103 15.93 20.57 -11.66
CA LYS A 103 16.84 20.79 -12.81
C LYS A 103 18.19 20.07 -12.70
N ASN A 104 18.80 20.10 -11.51
CA ASN A 104 20.11 19.49 -11.33
C ASN A 104 20.01 17.96 -11.28
N PHE A 105 18.91 17.43 -10.73
CA PHE A 105 18.67 16.01 -10.67
C PHE A 105 18.18 15.41 -11.99
N ASP A 106 17.48 16.17 -12.84
CA ASP A 106 17.21 15.81 -14.24
C ASP A 106 18.53 15.65 -15.03
N LEU A 107 19.47 16.60 -14.86
CA LEU A 107 20.78 16.53 -15.50
C LEU A 107 21.63 15.37 -14.95
N PHE A 108 21.55 15.12 -13.65
CA PHE A 108 22.19 13.98 -13.01
C PHE A 108 21.62 12.65 -13.52
N GLU A 109 20.30 12.51 -13.63
CA GLU A 109 19.66 11.32 -14.19
C GLU A 109 20.19 11.03 -15.60
N LEU A 110 20.19 12.05 -16.46
CA LEU A 110 20.71 11.92 -17.81
C LEU A 110 22.19 11.50 -17.81
N TYR A 111 23.02 12.16 -16.99
CA TYR A 111 24.44 11.83 -16.92
C TYR A 111 24.70 10.39 -16.44
N VAL A 112 23.96 9.94 -15.41
CA VAL A 112 24.10 8.60 -14.86
C VAL A 112 23.68 7.54 -15.87
N MET A 113 22.55 7.74 -16.55
CA MET A 113 22.05 6.80 -17.56
C MET A 113 22.98 6.73 -18.78
N ASP A 114 23.58 7.86 -19.17
CA ASP A 114 24.44 7.91 -20.36
C ASP A 114 25.89 7.47 -20.10
N ASN A 115 26.43 7.64 -18.88
CA ASN A 115 27.87 7.43 -18.62
C ASN A 115 28.18 6.32 -17.60
N ILE A 116 27.31 6.11 -16.60
CA ILE A 116 27.59 5.18 -15.50
C ILE A 116 26.83 3.88 -15.70
N LEU A 117 25.52 3.99 -15.90
CA LEU A 117 24.60 2.88 -16.12
C LEU A 117 24.38 2.65 -17.62
N CYS A 118 25.47 2.64 -18.38
CA CYS A 118 25.47 2.39 -19.81
C CYS A 118 26.39 1.22 -20.15
N VAL A 119 26.02 0.44 -21.16
CA VAL A 119 26.85 -0.61 -21.72
C VAL A 119 27.32 -0.16 -23.10
N GLN A 120 28.63 -0.17 -23.34
CA GLN A 120 29.15 0.20 -24.66
C GLN A 120 28.65 -0.79 -25.73
N PRO A 121 28.12 -0.32 -26.87
CA PRO A 121 27.58 -1.19 -27.92
C PRO A 121 28.58 -2.21 -28.47
N THR A 122 29.87 -1.87 -28.44
CA THR A 122 30.98 -2.72 -28.90
C THR A 122 31.30 -3.88 -27.95
N ALA A 123 31.14 -3.67 -26.64
CA ALA A 123 31.41 -4.68 -25.62
C ALA A 123 30.20 -5.59 -25.36
N ARG A 124 29.00 -5.18 -25.77
CA ARG A 124 27.73 -5.85 -25.55
C ARG A 124 27.69 -7.36 -25.87
N PRO A 125 28.19 -7.87 -27.02
CA PRO A 125 28.13 -9.31 -27.31
C PRO A 125 29.08 -10.16 -26.44
N TRP A 126 30.03 -9.52 -25.77
CA TRP A 126 31.04 -10.19 -24.93
C TRP A 126 30.68 -10.17 -23.44
N ILE A 127 29.67 -9.41 -23.05
CA ILE A 127 29.23 -9.31 -21.66
C ILE A 127 28.30 -10.49 -21.35
N ARG A 128 28.66 -11.26 -20.33
CA ARG A 128 27.84 -12.36 -19.79
C ARG A 128 27.72 -12.20 -18.28
N LEU A 129 26.50 -12.32 -17.77
CA LEU A 129 26.24 -12.26 -16.34
C LEU A 129 26.50 -13.63 -15.70
N GLN A 130 26.83 -13.62 -14.41
CA GLN A 130 27.30 -14.82 -13.70
C GLN A 130 26.27 -15.96 -13.71
N HIS A 131 24.98 -15.67 -13.64
CA HIS A 131 23.93 -16.70 -13.63
C HIS A 131 23.72 -17.36 -15.00
N TYR A 132 24.08 -16.71 -16.11
CA TYR A 132 24.08 -17.35 -17.43
C TYR A 132 25.12 -18.45 -17.54
N THR A 133 26.24 -18.34 -16.82
CA THR A 133 27.33 -19.33 -16.86
C THR A 133 27.08 -20.52 -15.92
N ARG A 134 26.12 -20.40 -14.99
CA ARG A 134 25.85 -21.41 -13.95
C ARG A 134 24.51 -22.12 -14.10
N GLY A 135 23.53 -21.49 -14.76
CA GLY A 135 22.15 -22.00 -14.84
C GLY A 135 21.67 -22.36 -16.25
N LEU A 136 22.43 -22.03 -17.29
CA LEU A 136 22.04 -22.20 -18.70
C LEU A 136 23.19 -22.84 -19.49
N ASP A 137 23.65 -24.01 -19.03
CA ASP A 137 24.47 -24.88 -19.87
C ASP A 137 23.54 -25.58 -20.87
N PHE A 138 23.36 -24.96 -22.04
CA PHE A 138 22.56 -25.53 -23.13
C PHE A 138 23.14 -26.87 -23.63
N ASP A 139 24.43 -27.12 -23.39
CA ASP A 139 25.08 -28.41 -23.67
C ASP A 139 24.53 -29.54 -22.78
N ALA A 140 24.20 -29.24 -21.52
CA ALA A 140 23.61 -30.21 -20.59
C ALA A 140 22.13 -30.49 -20.89
N ALA A 141 21.40 -29.48 -21.37
CA ALA A 141 20.00 -29.64 -21.81
C ALA A 141 19.90 -30.43 -23.13
N ALA A 142 20.78 -30.15 -24.10
CA ALA A 142 20.85 -30.89 -25.36
C ALA A 142 21.23 -32.36 -25.14
N ALA A 143 22.17 -32.64 -24.23
CA ALA A 143 22.55 -34.01 -23.87
C ALA A 143 21.42 -34.79 -23.14
N ALA A 144 20.51 -34.09 -22.46
CA ALA A 144 19.36 -34.71 -21.80
C ALA A 144 18.25 -35.12 -22.79
N GLU A 145 18.07 -34.38 -23.90
CA GLU A 145 17.13 -34.75 -24.97
C GLU A 145 17.63 -35.92 -25.83
N GLU A 146 18.94 -36.08 -25.99
CA GLU A 146 19.54 -37.18 -26.76
C GLU A 146 19.70 -38.52 -25.99
N GLY A 147 19.15 -38.61 -24.76
CA GLY A 147 19.00 -39.89 -24.05
C GLY A 147 20.33 -40.52 -23.57
N GLN A 148 21.40 -39.74 -23.44
CA GLN A 148 22.69 -40.20 -22.89
C GLN A 148 23.06 -39.44 -21.62
N ALA A 149 22.42 -39.77 -20.50
CA ALA A 149 22.88 -39.31 -19.18
C ALA A 149 22.82 -40.45 -18.15
N SER A 150 23.93 -41.19 -18.03
CA SER A 150 24.18 -42.21 -17.01
C SER A 150 24.99 -41.67 -15.81
N GLY A 151 24.77 -40.41 -15.40
CA GLY A 151 25.54 -39.80 -14.32
C GLY A 151 24.76 -38.75 -13.51
N GLN A 152 24.43 -39.12 -12.27
CA GLN A 152 24.10 -38.30 -11.08
C GLN A 152 23.10 -37.10 -11.21
N PRO A 153 21.97 -37.13 -10.46
CA PRO A 153 20.90 -36.13 -10.52
C PRO A 153 21.13 -34.94 -9.56
N HIS A 154 22.35 -34.40 -9.47
CA HIS A 154 22.63 -33.31 -8.52
C HIS A 154 22.51 -31.89 -9.12
N ASN A 155 22.22 -31.76 -10.42
CA ASN A 155 21.97 -30.49 -11.11
C ASN A 155 20.79 -30.58 -12.09
N ALA A 156 19.78 -31.41 -11.80
CA ALA A 156 18.53 -31.31 -12.53
C ALA A 156 17.81 -30.05 -12.04
N GLY A 157 17.49 -29.12 -12.95
CA GLY A 157 16.66 -27.95 -12.65
C GLY A 157 15.32 -28.33 -11.99
N PRO A 158 14.56 -27.36 -11.47
CA PRO A 158 13.32 -27.64 -10.74
C PRO A 158 12.37 -28.49 -11.61
N THR A 159 12.12 -29.73 -11.18
CA THR A 159 11.18 -30.63 -11.85
C THR A 159 9.75 -30.14 -11.64
N ALA A 160 8.84 -30.41 -12.58
CA ALA A 160 7.44 -30.00 -12.48
C ALA A 160 6.78 -30.47 -11.17
N GLU A 161 7.19 -31.63 -10.65
CA GLU A 161 6.75 -32.16 -9.38
C GLU A 161 7.20 -31.31 -8.17
N SER A 162 8.45 -30.86 -8.17
CA SER A 162 8.99 -29.97 -7.12
C SER A 162 8.27 -28.62 -7.10
N VAL A 163 7.97 -28.06 -8.27
CA VAL A 163 7.22 -26.80 -8.41
C VAL A 163 5.79 -26.96 -7.90
N ASN A 164 5.13 -28.06 -8.25
CA ASN A 164 3.78 -28.36 -7.78
C ASN A 164 3.73 -28.60 -6.25
N ALA A 165 4.77 -29.19 -5.66
CA ALA A 165 4.89 -29.33 -4.21
C ALA A 165 4.99 -27.97 -3.51
N VAL A 166 5.83 -27.06 -4.02
CA VAL A 166 5.95 -25.68 -3.48
C VAL A 166 4.64 -24.90 -3.65
N ARG A 167 3.95 -25.04 -4.79
CA ARG A 167 2.64 -24.42 -5.01
C ARG A 167 1.60 -24.86 -3.98
N ARG A 168 1.52 -26.17 -3.69
CA ARG A 168 0.62 -26.70 -2.66
C ARG A 168 0.97 -26.16 -1.27
N ASN A 169 2.26 -26.07 -0.95
CA ASN A 169 2.72 -25.50 0.32
C ASN A 169 2.37 -24.00 0.43
N LEU A 170 2.55 -23.24 -0.65
CA LEU A 170 2.16 -21.83 -0.70
C LEU A 170 0.65 -21.64 -0.52
N GLN A 171 -0.16 -22.48 -1.17
CA GLN A 171 -1.62 -22.46 -0.98
C GLN A 171 -2.00 -22.77 0.47
N GLY A 172 -1.36 -23.77 1.10
CA GLY A 172 -1.54 -24.09 2.51
C GLY A 172 -1.15 -22.91 3.43
N SER A 173 0.01 -22.30 3.17
CA SER A 173 0.50 -21.15 3.94
C SER A 173 -0.41 -19.92 3.78
N ARG A 174 -0.88 -19.63 2.57
CA ARG A 174 -1.84 -18.53 2.30
C ARG A 174 -3.16 -18.76 3.03
N ARG A 175 -3.70 -19.98 2.99
CA ARG A 175 -4.93 -20.36 3.72
C ARG A 175 -4.77 -20.20 5.23
N LEU A 176 -3.66 -20.68 5.78
CA LEU A 176 -3.35 -20.51 7.22
C LEU A 176 -3.24 -19.02 7.58
N ASN A 177 -2.56 -18.22 6.76
CA ASN A 177 -2.40 -16.79 7.00
C ASN A 177 -3.75 -16.05 6.97
N ALA A 178 -4.64 -16.39 6.04
CA ALA A 178 -6.00 -15.86 6.01
C ALA A 178 -6.78 -16.22 7.28
N MET A 179 -6.69 -17.48 7.73
CA MET A 179 -7.31 -17.92 8.98
C MET A 179 -6.74 -17.18 10.20
N LEU A 180 -5.42 -17.00 10.27
CA LEU A 180 -4.76 -16.29 11.36
C LEU A 180 -5.17 -14.82 11.41
N ARG A 181 -5.29 -14.16 10.25
CA ARG A 181 -5.80 -12.78 10.18
C ARG A 181 -7.26 -12.68 10.61
N ALA A 182 -8.09 -13.64 10.21
CA ALA A 182 -9.48 -13.70 10.66
C ALA A 182 -9.57 -13.87 12.19
N GLU A 183 -8.74 -14.76 12.77
CA GLU A 183 -8.67 -14.93 14.23
C GLU A 183 -8.08 -13.69 14.93
N GLN A 184 -7.08 -13.04 14.34
CA GLN A 184 -6.56 -11.78 14.87
C GLN A 184 -7.66 -10.71 14.92
N ALA A 185 -8.43 -10.55 13.84
CA ALA A 185 -9.54 -9.60 13.79
C ALA A 185 -10.63 -9.94 14.83
N LYS A 186 -10.95 -11.22 15.01
CA LYS A 186 -11.86 -11.67 16.08
C LYS A 186 -11.33 -11.32 17.46
N ASN A 187 -10.05 -11.59 17.72
CA ASN A 187 -9.41 -11.27 18.99
C ASN A 187 -9.37 -9.76 19.25
N GLU A 188 -9.11 -8.95 18.22
CA GLU A 188 -9.15 -7.49 18.31
C GLU A 188 -10.56 -6.98 18.61
N ALA A 189 -11.59 -7.52 17.95
CA ALA A 189 -12.99 -7.20 18.24
C ALA A 189 -13.41 -7.61 19.65
N LEU A 190 -12.97 -8.78 20.12
CA LEU A 190 -13.20 -9.24 21.49
C LEU A 190 -12.48 -8.33 22.49
N LEU A 191 -11.23 -7.96 22.24
CA LEU A 191 -10.49 -7.02 23.09
C LEU A 191 -11.14 -5.64 23.09
N ALA A 192 -11.66 -5.16 21.95
CA ALA A 192 -12.40 -3.90 21.88
C ALA A 192 -13.68 -3.96 22.71
N LYS A 193 -14.46 -5.05 22.61
CA LYS A 193 -15.65 -5.28 23.45
C LYS A 193 -15.30 -5.36 24.94
N LEU A 194 -14.24 -6.07 25.31
CA LEU A 194 -13.77 -6.16 26.69
C LEU A 194 -13.29 -4.80 27.22
N ARG A 195 -12.55 -4.02 26.42
CA ARG A 195 -12.11 -2.67 26.77
C ARG A 195 -13.30 -1.70 26.90
N ALA A 196 -14.31 -1.82 26.04
CA ALA A 196 -15.55 -1.05 26.14
C ALA A 196 -16.33 -1.39 27.42
N ILE A 197 -16.38 -2.67 27.79
CA ILE A 197 -17.01 -3.17 29.02
C ILE A 197 -16.25 -2.70 30.28
N LEU A 198 -14.91 -2.64 30.22
CA LEU A 198 -14.02 -2.14 31.28
C LEU A 198 -13.92 -0.61 31.35
N GLY A 199 -14.41 0.13 30.35
CA GLY A 199 -14.28 1.59 30.28
C GLY A 199 -12.86 2.08 30.00
N THR A 200 -11.89 1.19 29.82
CA THR A 200 -10.49 1.52 29.50
C THR A 200 -10.30 1.73 28.00
N GLY A 201 -11.24 2.42 27.36
CA GLY A 201 -11.19 2.77 25.95
C GLY A 201 -10.06 3.76 25.70
N LEU A 202 -8.81 3.28 25.61
CA LEU A 202 -7.77 4.01 24.90
C LEU A 202 -8.26 4.10 23.45
N ALA A 203 -8.74 5.27 23.07
CA ALA A 203 -9.02 5.59 21.67
C ALA A 203 -7.78 5.26 20.82
N PRO A 204 -7.96 4.79 19.58
CA PRO A 204 -6.84 4.51 18.68
C PRO A 204 -5.91 5.74 18.57
N PRO A 205 -4.59 5.56 18.48
CA PRO A 205 -3.65 6.67 18.42
C PRO A 205 -3.83 7.39 17.08
N GLY A 206 -4.58 8.49 17.09
CA GLY A 206 -4.88 9.27 15.88
C GLY A 206 -6.14 10.13 15.93
N ALA A 207 -7.05 9.90 16.89
CA ALA A 207 -8.20 10.79 17.10
C ALA A 207 -7.93 11.72 18.29
N GLY A 208 -7.82 13.02 18.01
CA GLY A 208 -7.51 14.07 18.97
C GLY A 208 -8.40 14.04 20.21
N SER A 209 -7.73 14.24 21.35
CA SER A 209 -8.35 14.52 22.64
C SER A 209 -9.13 15.83 22.57
N SER A 210 -10.46 15.75 22.40
CA SER A 210 -11.41 16.76 22.85
C SER A 210 -12.84 16.29 22.62
N VAL A 211 -13.43 15.60 23.59
CA VAL A 211 -14.90 15.59 23.72
C VAL A 211 -15.21 16.12 25.11
N LYS A 212 -15.66 17.37 25.15
CA LYS A 212 -16.30 17.99 26.31
C LYS A 212 -17.51 17.12 26.67
N THR A 213 -17.56 16.68 27.91
CA THR A 213 -18.70 15.97 28.49
C THR A 213 -19.87 16.94 28.63
N GLU A 214 -20.83 16.88 27.72
CA GLU A 214 -22.18 17.39 27.96
C GLU A 214 -22.95 16.33 28.76
N GLU A 215 -23.61 16.77 29.82
CA GLU A 215 -24.45 15.95 30.70
C GLU A 215 -25.68 15.46 29.94
N GLY A 216 -25.77 14.14 29.71
CA GLY A 216 -26.98 13.52 29.18
C GLY A 216 -26.77 12.09 28.69
N ALA A 217 -27.45 11.13 29.33
CA ALA A 217 -27.52 9.70 28.99
C ALA A 217 -26.22 8.90 29.17
N GLY A 218 -26.00 8.44 30.40
CA GLY A 218 -24.92 7.52 30.75
C GLY A 218 -25.00 6.18 30.00
N THR A 219 -23.98 5.91 29.20
CA THR A 219 -23.47 4.55 29.00
C THR A 219 -22.15 4.44 29.73
N THR A 220 -22.21 4.56 31.06
CA THR A 220 -21.07 4.20 31.89
C THR A 220 -20.79 2.72 31.63
N SER A 221 -19.60 2.42 31.10
CA SER A 221 -19.16 1.04 30.90
C SER A 221 -19.42 0.23 32.18
N PRO A 222 -20.08 -0.94 32.10
CA PRO A 222 -20.61 -1.64 33.27
C PRO A 222 -19.55 -2.00 34.33
N PHE A 223 -18.28 -2.10 33.93
CA PHE A 223 -17.15 -2.35 34.83
C PHE A 223 -16.13 -1.20 34.90
N GLY A 224 -16.48 -0.01 34.39
CA GLY A 224 -15.62 1.18 34.46
C GLY A 224 -15.26 1.58 35.89
N PHE A 225 -16.12 1.26 36.84
CA PHE A 225 -15.89 1.47 38.27
C PHE A 225 -14.75 0.60 38.84
N LEU A 226 -14.36 -0.50 38.18
CA LEU A 226 -13.24 -1.35 38.60
C LEU A 226 -11.89 -0.79 38.14
N ALA A 227 -11.86 -0.11 36.99
CA ALA A 227 -10.67 0.57 36.48
C ALA A 227 -10.45 1.91 37.19
N ALA A 228 -11.52 2.60 37.54
CA ALA A 228 -11.50 3.74 38.44
C ALA A 228 -11.30 3.28 39.88
N ARG A 229 -10.05 3.00 40.27
CA ARG A 229 -9.65 2.95 41.67
C ARG A 229 -9.68 4.36 42.27
N GLY A 230 -10.84 5.00 42.25
CA GLY A 230 -11.10 6.31 42.87
C GLY A 230 -11.48 6.14 44.33
N ASP A 231 -10.87 6.95 45.20
CA ASP A 231 -11.18 7.26 46.61
C ASP A 231 -11.86 6.20 47.47
N LEU A 232 -11.37 4.96 47.42
CA LEU A 232 -11.53 4.01 48.53
C LEU A 232 -10.79 4.44 49.81
N THR A 233 -10.11 5.60 49.80
CA THR A 233 -9.42 6.18 50.94
C THR A 233 -10.29 7.12 51.78
N ASP A 234 -11.44 7.57 51.28
CA ASP A 234 -12.28 8.58 51.95
C ASP A 234 -13.60 8.03 52.54
N ALA A 235 -13.80 6.70 52.52
CA ALA A 235 -14.97 6.08 53.15
C ALA A 235 -14.75 5.85 54.67
N ASP A 236 -15.64 6.48 55.45
CA ASP A 236 -15.75 6.53 56.91
C ASP A 236 -15.11 5.35 57.70
N ALA A 237 -14.10 5.65 58.52
CA ALA A 237 -13.15 4.70 59.11
C ALA A 237 -13.72 3.70 60.13
N ARG A 238 -15.04 3.71 60.41
CA ARG A 238 -15.62 2.91 61.51
C ARG A 238 -16.34 1.63 61.11
N THR A 239 -16.76 1.46 59.85
CA THR A 239 -17.32 0.18 59.35
C THR A 239 -17.06 -0.09 57.86
N PRO A 240 -15.80 0.03 57.36
CA PRO A 240 -15.51 -0.10 55.93
C PRO A 240 -15.77 -1.52 55.39
N LEU A 241 -15.58 -2.56 56.20
CA LEU A 241 -15.73 -3.96 55.75
C LEU A 241 -17.19 -4.39 55.59
N THR A 242 -18.12 -3.90 56.41
CA THR A 242 -19.52 -4.31 56.31
C THR A 242 -20.24 -3.57 55.19
N THR A 243 -19.91 -2.31 54.95
CA THR A 243 -20.46 -1.52 53.83
C THR A 243 -19.91 -2.00 52.48
N THR A 244 -18.60 -2.28 52.39
CA THR A 244 -18.02 -2.90 51.18
C THR A 244 -18.52 -4.32 50.97
N ALA A 245 -18.67 -5.15 52.01
CA ALA A 245 -19.25 -6.48 51.88
C ALA A 245 -20.73 -6.44 51.48
N ALA A 246 -21.55 -5.56 52.07
CA ALA A 246 -22.96 -5.41 51.70
C ALA A 246 -23.15 -4.84 50.29
N PHE A 247 -22.31 -3.88 49.90
CA PHE A 247 -22.30 -3.35 48.54
C PHE A 247 -21.81 -4.39 47.52
N THR A 248 -20.73 -5.11 47.79
CA THR A 248 -20.27 -6.19 46.88
C THR A 248 -21.26 -7.34 46.81
N LEU A 249 -21.96 -7.69 47.89
CA LEU A 249 -23.05 -8.68 47.88
C LEU A 249 -24.24 -8.21 47.05
N SER A 250 -24.64 -6.94 47.14
CA SER A 250 -25.73 -6.41 46.32
C SER A 250 -25.33 -6.34 44.84
N GLN A 251 -24.08 -5.99 44.54
CA GLN A 251 -23.56 -5.98 43.17
C GLN A 251 -23.35 -7.39 42.58
N LEU A 252 -23.05 -8.39 43.40
CA LEU A 252 -22.94 -9.80 42.95
C LEU A 252 -24.28 -10.35 42.45
N GLN A 253 -25.41 -9.88 43.00
CA GLN A 253 -26.73 -10.28 42.53
C GLN A 253 -27.06 -9.64 41.16
N ALA A 254 -26.65 -8.39 40.95
CA ALA A 254 -26.75 -7.72 39.64
C ALA A 254 -25.80 -8.35 38.59
N MET A 255 -24.60 -8.78 39.00
CA MET A 255 -23.69 -9.50 38.10
C MET A 255 -24.22 -10.88 37.71
N ARG A 256 -24.91 -11.59 38.61
CA ARG A 256 -25.53 -12.88 38.28
C ARG A 256 -26.64 -12.71 37.25
N SER A 257 -27.52 -11.72 37.40
CA SER A 257 -28.59 -11.46 36.43
C SER A 257 -28.05 -11.01 35.05
N LEU A 258 -26.99 -10.21 35.04
CA LEU A 258 -26.30 -9.83 33.80
C LEU A 258 -25.57 -11.02 33.16
N SER A 259 -24.94 -11.89 33.96
CA SER A 259 -24.28 -13.09 33.44
C SER A 259 -25.27 -14.07 32.79
N THR A 260 -26.49 -14.17 33.33
CA THR A 260 -27.56 -14.95 32.71
C THR A 260 -28.07 -14.31 31.43
N SER A 261 -28.18 -12.97 31.39
CA SER A 261 -28.57 -12.24 30.17
C SER A 261 -27.52 -12.35 29.06
N LEU A 262 -26.24 -12.20 29.38
CA LEU A 262 -25.12 -12.41 28.43
C LEU A 262 -25.09 -13.85 27.90
N ARG A 263 -25.38 -14.84 28.74
CA ARG A 263 -25.43 -16.25 28.33
C ARG A 263 -26.60 -16.53 27.37
N HIS A 264 -27.67 -15.73 27.44
CA HIS A 264 -28.79 -15.77 26.49
C HIS A 264 -28.55 -15.00 25.20
N ILE A 265 -27.67 -14.00 25.17
CA ILE A 265 -27.33 -13.21 23.96
C ILE A 265 -26.18 -13.84 23.15
N LEU A 266 -25.36 -14.68 23.79
CA LEU A 266 -24.25 -15.39 23.14
C LEU A 266 -24.62 -16.22 21.89
N PRO A 267 -25.78 -16.92 21.79
CA PRO A 267 -26.16 -17.65 20.58
C PRO A 267 -26.65 -16.77 19.42
N ASP A 268 -27.08 -15.52 19.68
CA ASP A 268 -27.60 -14.60 18.65
C ASP A 268 -26.50 -13.80 17.91
N LEU A 269 -25.24 -13.94 18.31
CA LEU A 269 -24.07 -13.27 17.70
C LEU A 269 -23.43 -14.10 16.57
N GLY A 270 -24.21 -14.96 15.91
CA GLY A 270 -23.84 -15.60 14.65
C GLY A 270 -23.55 -14.56 13.55
N PRO A 271 -22.70 -14.92 12.56
CA PRO A 271 -21.96 -13.96 11.75
C PRO A 271 -22.88 -13.03 10.96
N SER A 272 -22.71 -11.73 11.17
CA SER A 272 -23.25 -10.68 10.32
C SER A 272 -22.15 -10.28 9.34
N ASP A 273 -22.33 -10.66 8.07
CA ASP A 273 -21.45 -10.30 6.97
C ASP A 273 -21.60 -8.81 6.65
N GLU A 274 -20.55 -8.02 6.83
CA GLU A 274 -20.36 -6.74 6.15
C GLU A 274 -18.87 -6.61 5.76
N PRO A 275 -18.54 -6.10 4.56
CA PRO A 275 -17.20 -6.15 4.00
C PRO A 275 -16.42 -4.87 4.34
N GLU A 276 -15.29 -5.01 5.05
CA GLU A 276 -14.34 -3.90 5.21
C GLU A 276 -13.12 -4.06 4.31
N ALA A 277 -13.00 -3.09 3.41
CA ALA A 277 -11.81 -2.79 2.63
C ALA A 277 -10.69 -2.29 3.57
N SER A 278 -9.51 -2.91 3.50
CA SER A 278 -8.34 -2.51 4.28
C SER A 278 -7.26 -1.90 3.40
N GLY A 279 -6.94 -0.63 3.68
CA GLY A 279 -5.82 0.11 3.11
C GLY A 279 -4.51 -0.18 3.83
N GLU A 280 -3.51 -0.65 3.08
CA GLU A 280 -2.09 -0.62 3.46
C GLU A 280 -1.27 -0.40 2.16
N GLY A 281 -1.24 0.86 1.68
CA GLY A 281 -0.87 1.20 0.30
C GLY A 281 0.62 1.29 -0.01
N ALA A 282 1.48 1.86 0.85
CA ALA A 282 2.75 2.38 0.34
C ALA A 282 3.90 1.36 0.25
N ARG A 283 4.19 0.57 1.31
CA ARG A 283 5.34 -0.37 1.32
C ARG A 283 5.00 -1.74 0.73
N ARG A 284 3.74 -2.16 0.84
CA ARG A 284 3.21 -3.29 0.06
C ARG A 284 3.08 -2.91 -1.41
N GLY A 285 2.87 -1.63 -1.74
CA GLY A 285 2.90 -1.09 -3.10
C GLY A 285 4.13 -1.55 -3.87
N TRP A 286 5.35 -1.16 -3.44
CA TRP A 286 6.57 -1.49 -4.18
C TRP A 286 6.79 -2.99 -4.44
N ARG A 287 6.59 -3.85 -3.42
CA ARG A 287 6.78 -5.30 -3.60
C ARG A 287 5.67 -5.93 -4.43
N ARG A 288 4.44 -5.43 -4.31
CA ARG A 288 3.28 -5.92 -5.06
C ARG A 288 3.35 -5.44 -6.50
N GLU A 289 3.63 -4.17 -6.74
CA GLU A 289 3.87 -3.57 -8.04
C GLU A 289 5.03 -4.24 -8.79
N ARG A 290 6.13 -4.59 -8.10
CA ARG A 290 7.20 -5.40 -8.69
C ARG A 290 6.74 -6.82 -9.06
N VAL A 291 5.96 -7.47 -8.21
CA VAL A 291 5.43 -8.82 -8.49
C VAL A 291 4.43 -8.75 -9.65
N ASP A 292 3.52 -7.78 -9.64
CA ASP A 292 2.52 -7.55 -10.67
C ASP A 292 3.15 -7.17 -12.01
N TYR A 293 4.24 -6.38 -12.00
CA TYR A 293 5.00 -6.05 -13.20
C TYR A 293 5.72 -7.29 -13.77
N VAL A 294 6.43 -8.05 -12.93
CA VAL A 294 7.12 -9.27 -13.37
C VAL A 294 6.12 -10.31 -13.86
N GLU A 295 5.00 -10.51 -13.17
CA GLU A 295 3.93 -11.41 -13.56
C GLU A 295 3.26 -10.94 -14.87
N GLY A 296 3.03 -9.63 -15.03
CA GLY A 296 2.48 -9.05 -16.26
C GLY A 296 3.41 -9.17 -17.46
N GLN A 297 4.72 -8.92 -17.30
CA GLN A 297 5.68 -9.06 -18.39
C GLN A 297 5.93 -10.52 -18.76
N THR A 298 6.04 -11.41 -17.77
CA THR A 298 6.16 -12.85 -18.02
C THR A 298 4.91 -13.42 -18.69
N ARG A 299 3.71 -12.99 -18.27
CA ARG A 299 2.45 -13.34 -18.92
C ARG A 299 2.40 -12.88 -20.37
N ARG A 300 2.68 -11.59 -20.64
CA ARG A 300 2.71 -11.05 -22.01
C ARG A 300 3.75 -11.74 -22.88
N HIS A 301 4.89 -12.10 -22.33
CA HIS A 301 5.92 -12.85 -23.06
C HIS A 301 5.44 -14.29 -23.39
N LEU A 302 4.78 -14.97 -22.46
CA LEU A 302 4.23 -16.31 -22.69
C LEU A 302 3.06 -16.29 -23.69
N GLU A 303 2.20 -15.27 -23.64
CA GLU A 303 1.11 -15.07 -24.59
C GLU A 303 1.66 -14.73 -25.99
N ASN A 304 2.62 -13.79 -26.10
CA ASN A 304 3.12 -13.32 -27.40
C ASN A 304 4.13 -14.26 -28.09
N VAL A 305 5.01 -14.92 -27.34
CA VAL A 305 6.11 -15.73 -27.91
C VAL A 305 5.75 -17.20 -27.99
N ARG A 306 4.94 -17.71 -27.06
CA ARG A 306 4.54 -19.13 -27.01
C ARG A 306 3.07 -19.38 -27.39
N GLY A 307 2.26 -18.33 -27.58
CA GLY A 307 0.85 -18.46 -27.96
C GLY A 307 -0.03 -19.10 -26.87
N LEU A 308 0.41 -19.07 -25.61
CA LEU A 308 -0.33 -19.65 -24.49
C LEU A 308 -1.34 -18.63 -23.97
N GLU A 309 -2.63 -18.94 -24.02
CA GLU A 309 -3.63 -18.15 -23.30
C GLU A 309 -3.54 -18.48 -21.80
N LEU A 310 -3.38 -17.47 -20.95
CA LEU A 310 -3.31 -17.69 -19.49
C LEU A 310 -4.61 -17.26 -18.80
N GLY A 311 -5.08 -18.01 -17.81
CA GLY A 311 -6.21 -17.60 -16.96
C GLY A 311 -5.86 -16.48 -15.99
N GLU A 312 -6.84 -15.96 -15.23
CA GLU A 312 -6.61 -14.91 -14.21
C GLU A 312 -5.61 -15.36 -13.12
N ALA A 313 -5.52 -16.67 -12.88
CA ALA A 313 -4.58 -17.28 -11.94
C ALA A 313 -3.30 -17.87 -12.59
N GLY A 314 -3.03 -17.60 -13.87
CA GLY A 314 -1.84 -18.11 -14.57
C GLY A 314 -1.90 -19.59 -14.98
N GLU A 315 -3.10 -20.16 -15.05
CA GLU A 315 -3.36 -21.48 -15.65
C GLU A 315 -3.26 -21.42 -17.18
N VAL A 316 -2.70 -22.45 -17.82
CA VAL A 316 -2.67 -22.55 -19.29
C VAL A 316 -4.08 -22.89 -19.77
N ARG A 317 -4.69 -21.99 -20.53
CA ARG A 317 -5.97 -22.18 -21.20
C ARG A 317 -5.72 -22.83 -22.55
N ASP A 318 -5.88 -24.15 -22.59
CA ASP A 318 -5.81 -24.93 -23.82
C ASP A 318 -7.13 -24.81 -24.60
N GLY A 319 -7.47 -23.62 -25.09
CA GLY A 319 -8.56 -23.40 -26.08
C GLY A 319 -9.98 -23.86 -25.71
N GLU A 320 -10.18 -24.47 -24.54
CA GLU A 320 -11.49 -24.92 -24.07
C GLU A 320 -12.25 -23.74 -23.46
N TRP A 321 -13.36 -23.38 -24.07
CA TRP A 321 -14.25 -22.34 -23.59
C TRP A 321 -14.86 -22.77 -22.23
N GLN A 322 -14.44 -22.13 -21.14
CA GLN A 322 -14.93 -22.38 -19.78
C GLN A 322 -15.55 -21.11 -19.15
N GLY A 323 -16.41 -20.41 -19.90
CA GLY A 323 -17.31 -19.39 -19.32
C GLY A 323 -18.38 -20.01 -18.41
N GLU A 324 -19.15 -19.19 -17.69
CA GLU A 324 -20.30 -19.68 -16.90
C GLU A 324 -21.29 -20.44 -17.81
N GLY A 325 -21.33 -21.76 -17.65
CA GLY A 325 -22.11 -22.64 -18.51
C GLY A 325 -21.49 -24.03 -18.64
N ARG A 326 -22.13 -24.87 -19.45
CA ARG A 326 -21.67 -26.24 -19.73
C ARG A 326 -20.38 -26.17 -20.57
N LYS A 327 -19.36 -26.95 -20.18
CA LYS A 327 -18.08 -27.02 -20.89
C LYS A 327 -18.30 -27.67 -22.26
N PHE A 328 -17.81 -27.02 -23.32
CA PHE A 328 -17.85 -27.56 -24.69
C PHE A 328 -16.43 -27.87 -25.15
N ALA A 329 -16.25 -29.05 -25.74
CA ALA A 329 -14.99 -29.38 -26.40
C ALA A 329 -14.88 -28.63 -27.73
N ILE A 330 -13.65 -28.40 -28.23
CA ILE A 330 -13.39 -27.71 -29.51
C ILE A 330 -14.18 -28.34 -30.67
N GLU A 331 -14.26 -29.67 -30.69
CA GLU A 331 -15.01 -30.42 -31.72
C GLU A 331 -16.52 -30.11 -31.69
N GLU A 332 -17.09 -29.86 -30.50
CA GLU A 332 -18.49 -29.50 -30.32
C GLU A 332 -18.74 -28.05 -30.78
N VAL A 333 -17.80 -27.14 -30.53
CA VAL A 333 -17.88 -25.75 -30.99
C VAL A 333 -17.78 -25.68 -32.51
N GLU A 334 -16.83 -26.39 -33.13
CA GLU A 334 -16.75 -26.51 -34.59
C GLU A 334 -17.99 -27.22 -35.18
N GLY A 335 -18.56 -28.17 -34.45
CA GLY A 335 -19.84 -28.80 -34.81
C GLY A 335 -21.00 -27.80 -34.81
N LEU A 336 -21.08 -26.96 -33.79
CA LEU A 336 -22.08 -25.90 -33.66
C LEU A 336 -21.89 -24.80 -34.71
N GLU A 337 -20.66 -24.44 -35.05
CA GLU A 337 -20.37 -23.47 -36.12
C GLU A 337 -20.77 -24.00 -37.49
N ARG A 338 -20.50 -25.28 -37.78
CA ARG A 338 -20.97 -25.94 -39.01
C ARG A 338 -22.50 -25.97 -39.09
N VAL A 339 -23.17 -26.28 -37.99
CA VAL A 339 -24.65 -26.27 -37.93
C VAL A 339 -25.19 -24.84 -38.05
N ALA A 340 -24.56 -23.85 -37.43
CA ALA A 340 -24.96 -22.44 -37.50
C ALA A 340 -24.79 -21.88 -38.92
N LEU A 341 -23.75 -22.28 -39.66
CA LEU A 341 -23.58 -21.92 -41.07
C LEU A 341 -24.67 -22.54 -41.95
N VAL A 342 -25.06 -23.79 -41.69
CA VAL A 342 -26.15 -24.46 -42.41
C VAL A 342 -27.52 -23.83 -42.10
N VAL A 343 -27.75 -23.43 -40.85
CA VAL A 343 -29.01 -22.80 -40.42
C VAL A 343 -29.06 -21.31 -40.82
N GLY A 344 -27.93 -20.61 -40.80
CA GLY A 344 -27.79 -19.23 -41.23
C GLY A 344 -27.85 -19.05 -42.76
N GLY A 345 -27.45 -20.07 -43.52
CA GLY A 345 -27.52 -20.08 -44.99
C GLY A 345 -28.95 -20.21 -45.55
N GLN A 346 -29.96 -20.53 -44.73
CA GLN A 346 -31.33 -20.76 -45.21
C GLN A 346 -32.25 -19.52 -45.10
N LYS A 347 -31.69 -18.35 -44.76
CA LYS A 347 -32.44 -17.09 -44.58
C LYS A 347 -31.91 -15.92 -45.43
N ALA A 348 -31.55 -16.20 -46.68
CA ALA A 348 -31.28 -15.17 -47.69
C ALA A 348 -31.73 -15.63 -49.08
N GLY A 349 -33.04 -15.55 -49.34
CA GLY A 349 -33.64 -15.87 -50.62
C GLY A 349 -35.03 -15.26 -50.73
N GLY A 350 -35.10 -13.94 -50.90
CA GLY A 350 -36.36 -13.23 -51.04
C GLY A 350 -36.18 -11.80 -51.57
N THR A 351 -36.60 -11.62 -52.83
CA THR A 351 -37.06 -10.39 -53.49
C THR A 351 -36.04 -9.30 -53.87
N SER A 352 -35.71 -9.25 -55.16
CA SER A 352 -35.58 -8.01 -55.93
C SER A 352 -36.20 -8.25 -57.30
N GLN A 353 -37.14 -7.37 -57.64
CA GLN A 353 -38.14 -7.45 -58.70
C GLN A 353 -37.68 -6.59 -59.88
N GLU A 354 -37.68 -7.13 -61.10
CA GLU A 354 -37.57 -6.39 -62.36
C GLU A 354 -38.88 -6.55 -63.15
N GLU A 355 -39.57 -5.44 -63.38
CA GLU A 355 -40.44 -5.14 -64.53
C GLU A 355 -40.22 -3.63 -64.76
N GLY A 356 -40.02 -3.03 -65.94
CA GLY A 356 -40.21 -3.41 -67.34
C GLY A 356 -40.62 -2.11 -68.08
N GLU A 357 -39.97 -1.78 -69.19
CA GLU A 357 -40.26 -0.60 -70.03
C GLU A 357 -41.70 -0.58 -70.56
N SER A 358 -42.40 0.56 -70.39
CA SER A 358 -43.16 1.32 -71.42
C SER A 358 -43.77 2.58 -70.82
#